data_AF-A0A085M7I4-F1
#
_entry.id   AF-A0A085M7I4-F1
#
_cell.length_a   1.000
_cell.length_b   1.000
_cell.length_c   1.000
_cell.angle_alpha   90.00
_cell.angle_beta   90.00
_cell.angle_gamma   90.00
#
_symmetry.space_group_name_H-M   'P 1'
#
loop_
_entity.id
_entity.type
_entity.pdbx_description
1 polymer ?
#
loop_
_entity_poly.entity_id
_entity_poly.type
_entity_poly.pdbx_seq_one_letter_code
_entity_poly.pdbx_strand_id
1 'polypeptide(L)' 'MIEFIQEKLNCTNIYLEVQKDQQNFTTLVRTFFYFGFAIVPPGTTPFPVSPRAVLMRFVDV' A
#
# COMPACT_ATOMS: atom_id res chain seq x y z
N MET A 1 1.59 12.50 -8.09
CA MET A 1 1.33 12.43 -6.64
C MET A 1 2.45 11.70 -5.90
N ILE A 2 2.84 10.50 -6.33
CA ILE A 2 3.97 9.76 -5.74
C ILE A 2 5.29 10.56 -5.80
N GLU A 3 5.62 11.13 -6.96
CA GLU A 3 6.78 12.03 -7.12
C GLU A 3 6.78 13.18 -6.10
N PHE A 4 5.63 13.82 -5.87
CA PHE A 4 5.52 14.88 -4.88
C PHE A 4 5.80 14.37 -3.46
N ILE A 5 5.28 13.20 -3.11
CA ILE A 5 5.49 12.58 -1.79
C ILE A 5 6.97 12.22 -1.59
N GLN A 6 7.63 11.70 -2.62
CA GLN A 6 9.05 11.35 -2.56
C GLN A 6 9.94 12.59 -2.57
N GLU A 7 9.78 13.50 -3.52
CA GLU A 7 10.70 14.62 -3.75
C GLU A 7 10.45 15.81 -2.82
N LYS A 8 9.20 16.08 -2.47
CA LYS A 8 8.84 17.28 -1.68
C LYS A 8 8.64 16.97 -0.21
N LEU A 9 8.20 15.75 0.12
CA LEU A 9 7.99 15.33 1.52
C LEU A 9 9.09 14.39 2.04
N ASN A 10 10.04 13.97 1.19
CA ASN A 10 11.13 13.04 1.56
C ASN A 10 10.61 11.72 2.18
N CYS A 11 9.42 11.27 1.80
CA CYS A 11 8.87 10.01 2.29
C CYS A 11 9.48 8.83 1.53
N THR A 12 10.20 7.97 2.25
CA THR A 12 10.85 6.76 1.70
C THR A 12 9.98 5.51 1.76
N ASN A 13 8.90 5.56 2.54
CA ASN A 13 7.99 4.45 2.74
C ASN A 13 6.56 4.92 2.53
N ILE A 14 5.92 4.46 1.45
CA ILE A 14 4.54 4.80 1.12
C ILE A 14 3.72 3.52 1.25
N TYR A 15 2.71 3.56 2.11
CA TYR A 15 1.83 2.43 2.39
C TYR A 15 0.39 2.76 2.02
N LEU A 16 -0.36 1.73 1.59
CA LEU A 16 -1.79 1.76 1.36
C LEU A 16 -2.43 0.61 2.12
N GLU A 17 -3.50 0.90 2.85
CA GLU A 17 -4.32 -0.11 3.52
C GLU A 17 -5.64 -0.26 2.76
N VAL A 18 -5.93 -1.48 2.29
CA VAL A 18 -7.16 -1.81 1.55
C VAL A 18 -8.01 -2.73 2.40
N GLN A 19 -9.20 -2.28 2.79
CA GLN A 19 -10.12 -3.08 3.62
C GLN A 19 -10.73 -4.22 2.79
N LYS A 20 -10.71 -5.44 3.35
CA LYS A 20 -11.15 -6.68 2.69
C LYS A 20 -12.67 -6.73 2.45
N ASP A 21 -13.43 -5.95 3.22
CA ASP A 21 -14.89 -5.89 3.15
C ASP A 21 -15.41 -4.92 2.06
N GLN A 22 -14.53 -4.19 1.38
CA GLN A 22 -14.93 -3.34 0.27
C GLN A 22 -15.35 -4.16 -0.95
N GLN A 23 -16.48 -3.78 -1.56
CA GLN A 23 -17.06 -4.47 -2.72
C GLN A 23 -16.09 -4.56 -3.91
N ASN A 24 -15.17 -3.61 -4.03
CA ASN A 24 -14.17 -3.52 -5.09
C ASN A 24 -12.75 -3.90 -4.63
N PHE A 25 -12.60 -4.61 -3.50
CA PHE A 25 -11.31 -5.01 -2.92
C PHE A 25 -10.33 -5.57 -3.95
N THR A 26 -10.74 -6.60 -4.70
CA THR A 26 -9.89 -7.26 -5.70
C THR A 26 -9.43 -6.30 -6.80
N THR A 27 -10.31 -5.41 -7.24
CA THR A 27 -9.98 -4.41 -8.26
C THR A 27 -8.97 -3.41 -7.71
N LEU A 28 -9.16 -2.91 -6.49
CA LEU A 28 -8.23 -1.97 -5.85
C LEU A 28 -6.84 -2.59 -5.70
N VAL A 29 -6.74 -3.80 -5.17
CA VAL A 29 -5.45 -4.50 -5.01
C VAL A 29 -4.74 -4.65 -6.35
N ARG A 30 -5.43 -5.09 -7.40
CA ARG A 30 -4.84 -5.23 -8.75
C ARG A 30 -4.40 -3.90 -9.35
N THR A 31 -5.22 -2.86 -9.20
CA THR A 31 -4.89 -1.51 -9.67
C THR A 31 -3.63 -0.99 -9.00
N PHE A 32 -3.50 -1.12 -7.68
CA PHE A 32 -2.30 -0.67 -6.99
C PHE A 32 -1.07 -1.52 -7.28
N PHE A 33 -1.25 -2.82 -7.56
CA PHE A 33 -0.17 -3.64 -8.12
C PHE A 33 0.36 -3.08 -9.44
N TYR A 34 -0.52 -2.69 -10.36
CA TYR A 34 -0.13 -2.05 -11.62
C TYR A 34 0.63 -0.72 -11.40
N PHE A 35 0.29 0.02 -10.34
CA PHE A 35 1.00 1.24 -9.95
C PHE A 35 2.28 1.01 -9.14
N GLY A 36 2.82 -0.20 -9.08
CA GLY A 36 4.09 -0.48 -8.40
C GLY A 36 3.98 -0.66 -6.89
N PHE A 37 2.80 -1.00 -6.37
CA PHE A 37 2.64 -1.45 -4.98
C PHE A 37 2.73 -2.97 -4.89
N ALA A 38 3.33 -3.46 -3.81
CA ALA A 38 3.37 -4.89 -3.47
C ALA A 38 2.72 -5.15 -2.11
N ILE A 39 2.12 -6.32 -1.93
CA ILE A 39 1.56 -6.73 -0.63
C ILE A 39 2.68 -6.85 0.41
N VAL A 40 2.45 -6.26 1.57
CA VAL A 40 3.34 -6.36 2.73
C VAL A 40 2.94 -7.58 3.56
N PRO A 41 3.87 -8.49 3.88
CA PRO A 41 3.57 -9.63 4.74
C PRO A 41 3.15 -9.16 6.16
N PRO A 42 2.16 -9.82 6.79
CA PRO A 42 1.77 -9.50 8.16
C PRO A 42 2.96 -9.55 9.14
N GLY A 43 3.01 -8.62 10.09
CA GLY A 43 4.03 -8.58 11.14
C GLY A 43 5.40 -8.02 10.72
N THR A 44 5.53 -7.52 9.50
CA THR A 44 6.80 -6.93 9.01
C THR A 44 6.90 -5.42 9.17
N THR A 45 5.80 -4.75 9.54
CA THR A 45 5.75 -3.30 9.70
C THR A 45 5.99 -2.84 11.13
N PRO A 46 6.57 -1.64 11.34
CA PRO A 46 6.77 -1.08 12.68
C PRO A 46 5.49 -0.50 13.31
N PHE A 47 4.36 -0.56 12.61
CA PHE A 47 3.07 -0.03 13.04
C PHE A 47 1.97 -1.12 12.96
N PRO A 48 0.91 -1.00 13.77
CA PRO A 48 -0.20 -1.94 13.74
C PRO A 48 -0.98 -1.86 12.43
N VAL A 49 -1.44 -3.02 11.95
CA VAL A 49 -2.25 -3.15 10.73
C VAL A 49 -3.56 -3.83 11.09
N SER A 50 -4.67 -3.34 10.54
CA SER A 50 -5.98 -3.99 10.72
C SER A 50 -5.95 -5.43 10.19
N PRO A 51 -6.42 -6.44 10.94
CA PRO A 51 -6.55 -7.80 10.43
C PRO A 51 -7.58 -7.91 9.30
N ARG A 52 -8.48 -6.91 9.20
CA ARG A 52 -9.51 -6.80 8.14
C ARG A 52 -8.99 -6.12 6.87
N ALA A 53 -7.72 -5.74 6.82
CA ALA A 53 -7.13 -5.13 5.64
C ALA A 53 -5.97 -5.94 5.06
N VAL A 54 -5.61 -5.57 3.83
CA VAL A 54 -4.32 -5.91 3.22
C VAL A 54 -3.52 -4.62 3.15
N LEU A 55 -2.28 -4.68 3.63
CA LEU A 55 -1.33 -3.58 3.50
C LEU A 55 -0.51 -3.78 2.23
N MET A 56 -0.35 -2.72 1.46
CA MET A 56 0.53 -2.68 0.28
C MET A 56 1.55 -1.55 0.46
N ARG A 57 2.76 -1.73 -0.07
CA ARG A 57 3.84 -0.75 -0.04
C ARG A 57 4.31 -0.45 -1.45
N PHE A 58 4.57 0.82 -1.75
CA PHE A 58 5.19 1.22 -3.00
C PHE A 58 6.64 0.69 -3.05
N VAL A 59 6.99 -0.02 -4.12
CA VAL A 59 8.29 -0.69 -4.25
C VAL A 59 9.19 -0.15 -5.36
N ASP A 60 8.71 0.81 -6.17
CA ASP A 60 9.47 1.47 -7.25
C ASP A 60 10.20 0.47 -8.17
N VAL A 61 9.57 0.09 -9.29
CA VAL A 61 10.11 -0.91 -10.24
C VAL A 61 10.92 -0.22 -11.32
#